data_AF-A0A832F1Q7-F1
#
_entry.id   AF-A0A832F1Q7-F1
#
_cell.length_a   1.000
_cell.length_b   1.000
_cell.length_c   1.000
_cell.angle_alpha   90.00
_cell.angle_beta   90.00
_cell.angle_gamma   90.00
#
_symmetry.space_group_name_H-M   'P 1'
#
loop_
_entity.id
_entity.type
_entity.pdbx_description
1 polymer ?
#
loop_
_entity_poly.entity_id
_entity_poly.type
_entity_poly.pdbx_seq_one_letter_code
_entity_poly.pdbx_strand_id
1 'polypeptide(L)'
;LLADAVAKELGSGRALVPALEWKAQIHLVRRLDAGERISYGRAYGLERASYVGVVPVGYHDGVPRAYGRSGGEVLVRGRRRPIAGAVTMDQLMVDLGDDASVQVGDEVVLVGRQGAEQVTVSEWADRLGTICHEVLCGIGPRVPRRYVDSGIDHRAADDDPDEARTGSPASPWR
;
A
#
# COMPACT_ATOMS: atom_id res chain seq x y z
N LEU A 1 17.75 6.83 3.72
CA LEU A 1 17.43 6.55 5.14
C LEU A 1 16.61 5.27 5.34
N LEU A 2 15.47 5.05 4.66
CA LEU A 2 14.76 3.74 4.73
C LEU A 2 15.21 2.72 3.67
N ALA A 3 15.66 3.18 2.51
CA ALA A 3 16.37 2.34 1.53
C ALA A 3 17.66 1.74 2.13
N ASP A 4 18.29 2.46 3.06
CA ASP A 4 19.51 2.00 3.76
C ASP A 4 19.22 0.89 4.77
N ALA A 5 18.01 0.83 5.35
CA ALA A 5 17.65 -0.20 6.32
C ALA A 5 17.42 -1.55 5.64
N VAL A 6 16.78 -1.55 4.47
CA VAL A 6 16.57 -2.78 3.67
C VAL A 6 17.87 -3.24 3.00
N ALA A 7 18.74 -2.31 2.58
CA ALA A 7 20.07 -2.64 2.04
C ALA A 7 21.00 -3.30 3.08
N LYS A 8 20.76 -3.09 4.38
CA LYS A 8 21.62 -3.59 5.46
C LYS A 8 21.43 -5.08 5.77
N GLU A 9 20.30 -5.68 5.38
CA GLU A 9 20.00 -7.08 5.72
C GLU A 9 20.56 -8.13 4.75
N LEU A 10 20.97 -7.76 3.52
CA LEU A 10 21.34 -8.75 2.51
C LEU A 10 22.85 -9.08 2.42
N GLY A 11 23.71 -8.46 3.24
CA GLY A 11 25.14 -8.76 3.27
C GLY A 11 25.92 -8.57 1.96
N SER A 12 25.26 -8.16 0.87
CA SER A 12 25.78 -8.15 -0.50
C SER A 12 26.00 -6.73 -1.08
N GLY A 13 25.72 -5.68 -0.29
CA GLY A 13 25.82 -4.29 -0.75
C GLY A 13 24.79 -3.91 -1.83
N ARG A 14 23.83 -4.79 -2.15
CA ARG A 14 22.76 -4.54 -3.12
C ARG A 14 21.51 -4.05 -2.40
N ALA A 15 20.97 -2.92 -2.85
CA ALA A 15 19.72 -2.37 -2.34
C ALA A 15 18.53 -3.04 -3.06
N LEU A 16 17.54 -3.51 -2.28
CA LEU A 16 16.27 -3.96 -2.85
C LEU A 16 15.42 -2.76 -3.23
N VAL A 17 14.79 -2.86 -4.41
CA VAL A 17 13.81 -1.88 -4.87
C VAL A 17 12.42 -2.53 -4.82
N PRO A 18 11.42 -1.85 -4.25
CA PRO A 18 10.04 -2.36 -4.27
C PRO A 18 9.55 -2.57 -5.71
N ALA A 19 9.02 -3.76 -6.00
CA ALA A 19 8.54 -4.13 -7.34
C ALA A 19 7.02 -3.93 -7.52
N LEU A 20 6.30 -3.49 -6.49
CA LEU A 20 4.84 -3.38 -6.48
C LEU A 20 4.40 -1.98 -6.07
N GLU A 21 3.48 -1.41 -6.84
CA GLU A 21 2.63 -0.30 -6.43
C GLU A 21 1.17 -0.74 -6.50
N TRP A 22 0.38 -0.38 -5.48
CA TRP A 22 -1.05 -0.60 -5.44
C TRP A 22 -1.77 0.73 -5.39
N LYS A 23 -2.53 1.01 -6.45
CA LYS A 23 -3.22 2.27 -6.66
C LYS A 23 -4.70 2.05 -6.93
N ALA A 24 -5.48 3.07 -6.59
CA ALA A 24 -6.91 3.18 -6.85
C ALA A 24 -7.24 4.63 -7.21
N GLN A 25 -8.52 4.96 -7.30
CA GLN A 25 -9.00 6.31 -7.56
C GLN A 25 -10.13 6.68 -6.61
N ILE A 26 -10.26 7.97 -6.32
CA ILE A 26 -11.41 8.51 -5.61
C ILE A 26 -12.67 8.32 -6.46
N HIS A 27 -13.69 7.66 -5.90
CA HIS A 27 -14.99 7.46 -6.56
C HIS A 27 -16.03 8.52 -6.18
N LEU A 28 -15.94 9.05 -4.96
CA LEU A 28 -16.84 10.06 -4.42
C LEU A 28 -16.07 10.99 -3.48
N VAL A 29 -16.39 12.28 -3.50
CA VAL A 29 -15.94 13.25 -2.51
C VAL A 29 -17.16 13.91 -1.89
N ARG A 30 -17.21 14.01 -0.57
CA ARG A 30 -18.28 14.70 0.15
C ARG A 30 -17.71 15.53 1.28
N ARG A 31 -18.20 16.75 1.45
CA ARG A 31 -17.92 17.57 2.64
C ARG A 31 -18.87 17.16 3.77
N LEU A 32 -18.30 16.89 4.93
CA LEU A 32 -19.00 16.50 6.15
C LEU A 32 -18.63 17.46 7.29
N ASP A 33 -19.54 17.61 8.25
CA ASP A 33 -19.35 18.52 9.37
C ASP A 33 -18.54 17.88 10.50
N ALA A 34 -18.00 18.73 11.38
CA ALA A 34 -17.33 18.27 12.60
C ALA A 34 -18.30 17.44 13.46
N GLY A 35 -17.79 16.38 14.08
CA GLY A 35 -18.57 15.45 14.90
C GLY A 35 -19.28 14.34 14.11
N GLU A 36 -19.33 14.42 12.77
CA GLU A 36 -19.76 13.28 11.97
C GLU A 36 -18.82 12.08 12.17
N ARG A 37 -19.40 10.88 12.12
CA ARG A 37 -18.68 9.63 12.40
C ARG A 37 -18.71 8.72 11.19
N ILE A 38 -17.52 8.32 10.74
CA ILE A 38 -17.30 7.67 9.46
C ILE A 38 -17.16 6.15 9.62
N SER A 39 -17.65 5.43 8.61
CA SER A 39 -17.56 3.98 8.47
C SER A 39 -18.25 3.19 9.61
N TYR A 40 -18.13 1.86 9.55
CA TYR A 40 -18.74 0.92 10.48
C TYR A 40 -18.29 1.10 11.91
N GLY A 41 -19.27 1.03 12.82
CA GLY A 41 -19.07 1.21 14.25
C GLY A 41 -18.82 2.67 14.64
N ARG A 42 -18.83 3.62 13.70
CA ARG A 42 -18.77 5.06 13.96
C ARG A 42 -17.58 5.45 14.85
N ALA A 43 -16.47 4.71 14.75
CA ALA A 43 -15.32 4.84 15.63
C ALA A 43 -14.47 6.07 15.28
N TYR A 44 -14.42 6.44 13.99
CA TYR A 44 -13.68 7.60 13.52
C TYR A 44 -14.62 8.82 13.51
N GLY A 45 -14.38 9.78 14.38
CA GLY A 45 -15.11 11.05 14.43
C GLY A 45 -14.28 12.16 13.82
N LEU A 46 -14.91 12.98 12.97
CA LEU A 46 -14.25 14.14 12.39
C LEU A 46 -14.09 15.23 13.45
N GLU A 47 -12.85 15.61 13.76
CA GLU A 47 -12.57 16.70 14.71
C GLU A 47 -12.89 18.09 14.15
N ARG A 48 -12.95 18.20 12.82
CA ARG A 48 -13.25 19.41 12.06
C ARG A 48 -14.12 19.06 10.86
N ALA A 49 -14.75 20.05 10.26
CA ALA A 49 -15.38 19.84 8.96
C ALA A 49 -14.32 19.41 7.95
N SER A 50 -14.56 18.29 7.28
CA SER A 50 -13.60 17.67 6.36
C SER A 50 -14.28 17.20 5.08
N TYR A 51 -13.53 17.20 3.99
CA TYR A 51 -13.83 16.41 2.81
C TYR A 51 -13.47 14.95 3.10
N VAL A 52 -14.38 14.05 2.75
CA VAL A 52 -14.19 12.61 2.85
C VAL A 52 -14.27 12.02 1.46
N GLY A 53 -13.18 11.35 1.07
CA GLY A 53 -13.09 10.59 -0.17
C GLY A 53 -13.52 9.15 0.04
N VAL A 54 -14.25 8.57 -0.92
CA VAL A 54 -14.55 7.14 -0.96
C VAL A 54 -13.70 6.50 -2.05
N VAL A 55 -12.99 5.42 -1.69
CA VAL A 55 -12.14 4.65 -2.61
C VAL A 55 -12.75 3.27 -2.76
N PRO A 56 -12.98 2.77 -3.99
CA PRO A 56 -13.63 1.48 -4.24
C PRO A 56 -12.63 0.32 -4.11
N VAL A 57 -12.00 0.21 -2.94
CA VAL A 57 -11.12 -0.88 -2.53
C VAL A 57 -11.42 -1.21 -1.08
N GLY A 58 -11.65 -2.49 -0.79
CA GLY A 58 -11.97 -2.96 0.56
C GLY A 58 -11.22 -4.22 0.96
N TYR A 59 -11.70 -4.85 2.03
CA TYR A 59 -11.06 -6.06 2.57
C TYR A 59 -11.21 -7.27 1.65
N HIS A 60 -12.17 -7.28 0.73
CA HIS A 60 -12.29 -8.35 -0.24
C HIS A 60 -11.26 -8.24 -1.38
N ASP A 61 -10.71 -7.04 -1.58
CA ASP A 61 -9.60 -6.80 -2.50
C ASP A 61 -8.23 -7.01 -1.83
N GLY A 62 -8.20 -7.11 -0.50
CA GLY A 62 -7.00 -7.44 0.29
C GLY A 62 -6.58 -6.39 1.31
N VAL A 63 -7.31 -5.28 1.47
CA VAL A 63 -6.98 -4.28 2.50
C VAL A 63 -7.50 -4.76 3.85
N PRO A 64 -6.64 -5.09 4.84
CA PRO A 64 -7.11 -5.69 6.08
C PRO A 64 -8.13 -4.80 6.78
N ARG A 65 -9.22 -5.39 7.26
CA ARG A 65 -10.35 -4.65 7.87
C ARG A 65 -9.91 -3.71 9.01
N ALA A 66 -8.88 -4.13 9.75
CA ALA A 66 -8.31 -3.40 10.87
C ALA A 66 -7.41 -2.23 10.45
N TYR A 67 -6.92 -2.19 9.20
CA TYR A 67 -5.86 -1.26 8.78
C TYR A 67 -6.21 0.21 9.05
N GLY A 68 -7.41 0.65 8.66
CA GLY A 68 -7.83 2.02 8.94
C GLY A 68 -8.03 2.33 10.43
N ARG A 69 -8.41 1.34 11.25
CA ARG A 69 -8.49 1.51 12.71
C ARG A 69 -7.13 1.51 13.41
N SER A 70 -6.13 0.88 12.79
CA SER A 70 -4.74 0.91 13.22
C SER A 70 -3.98 2.16 12.75
N GLY A 71 -4.70 3.21 12.33
CA GLY A 71 -4.11 4.45 11.83
C GLY A 71 -3.47 4.30 10.45
N GLY A 72 -3.98 3.39 9.62
CA GLY A 72 -3.55 3.24 8.23
C GLY A 72 -3.75 4.51 7.40
N GLU A 73 -2.84 4.75 6.48
CA GLU A 73 -2.80 5.95 5.64
C GLU A 73 -2.67 5.56 4.17
N VAL A 74 -3.11 6.47 3.29
CA VAL A 74 -2.90 6.40 1.84
C VAL A 74 -2.33 7.71 1.35
N LEU A 75 -1.80 7.75 0.12
CA LEU A 75 -1.38 8.99 -0.51
C LEU A 75 -2.46 9.49 -1.47
N VAL A 76 -2.80 10.77 -1.34
CA VAL A 76 -3.67 11.48 -2.29
C VAL A 76 -3.05 12.84 -2.58
N ARG A 77 -2.79 13.13 -3.86
CA ARG A 77 -2.09 14.35 -4.33
C ARG A 77 -0.74 14.60 -3.62
N GLY A 78 0.02 13.54 -3.37
CA GLY A 78 1.35 13.58 -2.76
C GLY A 78 1.36 13.86 -1.26
N ARG A 79 0.22 13.68 -0.58
CA ARG A 79 0.07 13.88 0.86
C ARG A 79 -0.46 12.61 1.52
N ARG A 80 0.06 12.26 2.69
CA ARG A 80 -0.49 11.21 3.55
C ARG A 80 -1.85 11.63 4.10
N ARG A 81 -2.84 10.75 3.93
CA ARG A 81 -4.22 10.94 4.36
C ARG A 81 -4.66 9.72 5.16
N PRO A 82 -5.24 9.89 6.36
CA PRO A 82 -5.68 8.76 7.16
C PRO A 82 -6.92 8.11 6.55
N ILE A 83 -6.98 6.78 6.66
CA ILE A 83 -8.20 6.03 6.38
C ILE A 83 -9.18 6.28 7.54
N ALA A 84 -10.34 6.84 7.22
CA ALA A 84 -11.37 7.23 8.18
C ALA A 84 -12.19 6.01 8.64
N GLY A 85 -11.67 5.31 9.65
CA GLY A 85 -12.37 4.24 10.35
C GLY A 85 -12.11 2.84 9.78
N ALA A 86 -13.11 1.96 9.86
CA ALA A 86 -12.96 0.59 9.39
C ALA A 86 -12.95 0.51 7.87
N VAL A 87 -12.17 -0.41 7.32
CA VAL A 87 -12.28 -0.77 5.90
C VAL A 87 -13.52 -1.64 5.72
N THR A 88 -14.32 -1.36 4.68
CA THR A 88 -15.53 -2.14 4.35
C THR A 88 -15.20 -3.23 3.31
N MET A 89 -16.19 -3.97 2.85
CA MET A 89 -15.97 -5.10 1.93
C MET A 89 -15.30 -4.66 0.62
N ASP A 90 -15.82 -3.57 0.03
CA ASP A 90 -15.41 -3.10 -1.30
C ASP A 90 -15.01 -1.62 -1.30
N GLN A 91 -14.99 -0.97 -0.13
CA GLN A 91 -14.69 0.46 -0.02
C GLN A 91 -13.92 0.82 1.25
N LEU A 92 -13.16 1.90 1.17
CA LEU A 92 -12.60 2.60 2.32
C LEU A 92 -12.85 4.10 2.19
N MET A 93 -12.87 4.79 3.32
CA MET A 93 -13.02 6.24 3.39
C MET A 93 -11.68 6.87 3.76
N VAL A 94 -11.39 8.03 3.20
CA VAL A 94 -10.16 8.79 3.44
C VAL A 94 -10.55 10.17 3.93
N ASP A 95 -10.02 10.61 5.06
CA ASP A 95 -10.19 11.99 5.52
C ASP A 95 -9.20 12.89 4.77
N LEU A 96 -9.74 13.78 3.94
CA LEU A 96 -8.98 14.70 3.10
C LEU A 96 -8.77 16.06 3.79
N GLY A 97 -9.31 16.24 5.01
CA GLY A 97 -9.26 17.51 5.73
C GLY A 97 -10.02 18.61 5.00
N ASP A 98 -9.48 19.82 5.03
CA ASP A 98 -10.03 21.01 4.37
C ASP A 98 -9.68 21.09 2.87
N ASP A 99 -9.01 20.07 2.32
CA ASP A 99 -8.54 20.08 0.94
C ASP A 99 -9.67 19.84 -0.07
N ALA A 100 -10.25 20.94 -0.54
CA ALA A 100 -11.28 20.96 -1.58
C ALA A 100 -10.73 20.66 -3.00
N SER A 101 -9.41 20.57 -3.17
CA SER A 101 -8.80 20.37 -4.49
C SER A 101 -8.88 18.92 -4.97
N VAL A 102 -9.11 17.97 -4.06
CA VAL A 102 -9.25 16.55 -4.40
C VAL A 102 -10.57 16.30 -5.11
N GLN A 103 -10.52 15.63 -6.27
CA GLN A 103 -11.68 15.36 -7.11
C GLN A 103 -11.88 13.86 -7.34
N VAL A 104 -13.08 13.50 -7.81
CA VAL A 104 -13.35 12.16 -8.34
C VAL A 104 -12.37 11.85 -9.48
N GLY A 105 -11.78 10.67 -9.46
CA GLY A 105 -10.75 10.22 -10.40
C GLY A 105 -9.32 10.47 -9.94
N ASP A 106 -9.09 11.28 -8.89
CA ASP A 106 -7.74 11.50 -8.34
C ASP A 106 -7.14 10.17 -7.85
N GLU A 107 -5.86 9.98 -8.15
CA GLU A 107 -5.12 8.78 -7.80
C GLU A 107 -4.90 8.67 -6.29
N VAL A 108 -5.20 7.49 -5.77
CA VAL A 108 -4.95 7.08 -4.39
C VAL A 108 -3.87 5.99 -4.41
N VAL A 109 -2.75 6.21 -3.74
CA VAL A 109 -1.69 5.18 -3.59
C VAL A 109 -1.83 4.53 -2.22
N LEU A 110 -2.19 3.24 -2.22
CA LEU A 110 -2.29 2.40 -1.02
C LEU A 110 -0.91 1.88 -0.60
N VAL A 111 -0.10 1.50 -1.58
CA VAL A 111 1.29 1.06 -1.43
C VAL A 111 2.08 1.61 -2.62
N GLY A 112 3.21 2.27 -2.38
CA GLY A 112 4.03 2.88 -3.43
C GLY A 112 4.36 4.34 -3.13
N ARG A 113 4.79 5.07 -4.16
CA ARG A 113 5.19 6.49 -4.03
C ARG A 113 4.18 7.42 -4.71
N GLN A 114 4.04 8.62 -4.16
CA GLN A 114 3.34 9.72 -4.82
C GLN A 114 4.02 11.04 -4.44
N GLY A 115 4.65 11.70 -5.41
CA GLY A 115 5.51 12.86 -5.13
C GLY A 115 6.69 12.48 -4.23
N ALA A 116 6.90 13.24 -3.15
CA ALA A 116 7.97 12.98 -2.18
C ALA A 116 7.58 11.94 -1.10
N GLU A 117 6.30 11.60 -1.00
CA GLU A 117 5.77 10.68 0.00
C GLU A 117 5.76 9.23 -0.49
N GLN A 118 5.78 8.30 0.46
CA GLN A 118 5.74 6.86 0.20
C GLN A 118 4.96 6.14 1.29
N VAL A 119 4.08 5.21 0.93
CA VAL A 119 3.50 4.21 1.85
C VAL A 119 4.08 2.85 1.51
N THR A 120 4.68 2.15 2.48
CA THR A 120 5.35 0.86 2.26
C THR A 120 4.55 -0.31 2.82
N VAL A 121 4.78 -1.50 2.27
CA VAL A 121 4.21 -2.75 2.81
C VAL A 121 4.70 -3.01 4.24
N SER A 122 5.95 -2.66 4.55
CA SER A 122 6.50 -2.78 5.91
C SER A 122 5.73 -1.91 6.91
N GLU A 123 5.37 -0.69 6.52
CA GLU A 123 4.53 0.18 7.36
C GLU A 123 3.14 -0.44 7.61
N TRP A 124 2.55 -1.11 6.61
CA TRP A 124 1.30 -1.84 6.81
C TRP A 124 1.46 -2.97 7.82
N ALA A 125 2.51 -3.77 7.63
CA ALA A 125 2.84 -4.89 8.49
C ALA A 125 3.04 -4.46 9.94
N ASP A 126 3.81 -3.39 10.18
CA ASP A 126 4.06 -2.83 11.51
C ASP A 126 2.76 -2.36 12.18
N ARG A 127 1.89 -1.62 11.47
CA ARG A 127 0.61 -1.14 12.00
C ARG A 127 -0.37 -2.27 12.32
N LEU A 128 -0.29 -3.36 11.58
CA LEU A 128 -1.18 -4.52 11.73
C LEU A 128 -0.61 -5.58 12.69
N GLY A 129 0.65 -5.46 13.11
CA GLY A 129 1.33 -6.46 13.93
C GLY A 129 1.58 -7.77 13.16
N THR A 130 1.92 -7.67 11.87
CA THR A 130 2.18 -8.81 10.99
C THR A 130 3.48 -8.62 10.17
N ILE A 131 3.69 -9.43 9.13
CA ILE A 131 4.82 -9.41 8.21
C ILE A 131 4.39 -8.97 6.81
N CYS A 132 5.35 -8.49 6.01
CA CYS A 132 5.09 -8.00 4.65
C CYS A 132 4.41 -9.04 3.75
N HIS A 133 4.75 -10.33 3.93
CA HIS A 133 4.17 -11.42 3.14
C HIS A 133 2.66 -11.57 3.34
N GLU A 134 2.14 -11.37 4.56
CA GLU A 134 0.69 -11.44 4.79
C GLU A 134 -0.05 -10.31 4.07
N VAL A 135 0.54 -9.11 4.05
CA VAL A 135 -0.03 -7.97 3.31
C VAL A 135 -0.01 -8.23 1.80
N LEU A 136 1.13 -8.67 1.25
CA LEU A 136 1.29 -8.91 -0.19
C LEU A 136 0.42 -10.07 -0.69
N CYS A 137 0.45 -11.20 0.00
CA CYS A 137 -0.36 -12.37 -0.34
C CYS A 137 -1.85 -12.14 -0.08
N GLY A 138 -2.20 -11.16 0.77
CA GLY A 138 -3.57 -10.74 1.01
C GLY A 138 -4.23 -10.05 -0.18
N ILE A 139 -3.48 -9.53 -1.14
CA ILE A 139 -4.04 -8.83 -2.32
C ILE A 139 -4.80 -9.85 -3.19
N GLY A 140 -6.12 -9.77 -3.16
CA GLY A 140 -7.01 -10.74 -3.77
C GLY A 140 -7.03 -10.71 -5.30
N PRO A 141 -7.53 -11.75 -5.98
CA PRO A 141 -7.49 -11.88 -7.45
C PRO A 141 -8.34 -10.84 -8.19
N ARG A 142 -9.29 -10.18 -7.51
CA ARG A 142 -10.11 -9.08 -8.08
C ARG A 142 -9.27 -7.85 -8.47
N VAL A 143 -8.12 -7.65 -7.83
CA VAL A 143 -7.23 -6.52 -8.14
C VAL A 143 -6.52 -6.82 -9.47
N PRO A 144 -6.72 -6.04 -10.54
CA PRO A 144 -6.05 -6.29 -11.81
C PRO A 144 -4.53 -6.03 -11.66
N ARG A 145 -3.71 -6.93 -12.18
CA ARG A 145 -2.25 -6.78 -12.21
C ARG A 145 -1.83 -6.18 -13.55
N ARG A 146 -1.06 -5.08 -13.50
CA ARG A 146 -0.41 -4.49 -14.67
C ARG A 146 1.09 -4.62 -14.47
N TYR A 147 1.72 -5.38 -15.36
CA TYR A 147 3.16 -5.57 -15.34
C TYR A 147 3.83 -4.45 -16.13
N VAL A 148 4.79 -3.79 -15.50
CA VAL A 148 5.66 -2.81 -16.14
C VAL A 148 7.02 -3.45 -16.32
N ASP A 149 7.58 -3.34 -17.53
CA ASP A 149 8.97 -3.73 -17.74
C ASP A 149 9.83 -2.76 -16.93
N SER A 150 10.61 -3.30 -16.00
CA SER A 150 11.49 -2.51 -15.14
C SER A 150 12.71 -1.99 -15.91
N GLY A 151 12.94 -2.47 -17.14
CA GLY A 151 14.15 -2.20 -17.92
C GLY A 151 15.40 -2.82 -17.28
N ILE A 152 15.23 -3.69 -16.28
CA ILE A 152 16.30 -4.41 -15.61
C ILE A 152 16.61 -5.65 -16.44
N ASP A 153 17.79 -5.69 -17.07
CA ASP A 153 18.27 -6.88 -17.77
C ASP A 153 18.56 -8.00 -16.77
N HIS A 154 17.67 -8.98 -16.71
CA HIS A 154 17.79 -10.14 -15.83
C HIS A 154 18.98 -11.04 -16.17
N ARG A 155 19.58 -10.92 -17.37
CA ARG A 155 20.70 -11.78 -17.79
C ARG A 155 22.05 -11.45 -17.12
N ALA A 156 22.16 -10.30 -16.46
CA ALA A 156 23.39 -9.90 -15.77
C ALA A 156 23.45 -10.38 -14.30
N ALA A 157 22.39 -11.04 -13.79
CA ALA A 157 22.29 -11.48 -12.40
C ALA A 157 22.63 -12.98 -12.20
N ASP A 158 22.76 -13.75 -13.29
CA ASP A 158 23.07 -15.19 -13.26
C ASP A 158 24.57 -15.50 -13.06
N ASP A 159 25.44 -14.49 -12.87
CA ASP A 159 26.77 -14.72 -12.32
C ASP A 159 26.66 -14.98 -10.81
N ASP A 160 26.12 -16.13 -10.43
CA ASP A 160 26.22 -16.66 -9.08
C ASP A 160 27.61 -17.27 -8.88
N PRO A 161 28.49 -16.67 -8.04
CA PRO A 161 29.81 -17.23 -7.78
C PRO A 161 29.76 -18.59 -7.05
N ASP A 162 28.60 -19.01 -6.53
CA ASP A 162 28.43 -20.29 -5.80
C ASP A 162 28.01 -21.47 -6.70
N GLU A 163 27.40 -21.22 -7.87
CA GLU A 163 27.10 -22.26 -8.86
C GLU A 163 28.38 -22.88 -9.46
N ALA A 164 29.47 -22.12 -9.51
CA ALA A 164 30.77 -22.62 -9.98
C ALA A 164 31.40 -23.66 -9.03
N ARG A 165 30.86 -23.86 -7.81
CA ARG A 165 31.46 -24.74 -6.79
C ARG A 165 30.64 -25.98 -6.45
N THR A 166 29.35 -26.05 -6.82
CA THR A 166 28.52 -27.19 -6.46
C THR A 166 27.90 -27.83 -7.71
N GLY A 167 28.50 -28.95 -8.15
CA GLY A 167 27.88 -29.85 -9.13
C GLY A 167 26.67 -30.56 -8.54
N SER A 168 25.59 -29.83 -8.25
CA SER A 168 24.36 -30.35 -7.67
C SER A 168 23.32 -30.63 -8.76
N PRO A 169 22.80 -31.86 -8.89
CA PRO A 169 21.78 -32.16 -9.88
C PRO A 169 20.44 -31.50 -9.52
N ALA A 170 19.78 -30.97 -10.54
CA ALA A 170 18.50 -30.26 -10.44
C ALA A 170 17.45 -31.03 -9.62
N SER A 171 16.84 -30.35 -8.65
CA SER A 171 15.78 -30.87 -7.79
C SER A 171 14.48 -31.13 -8.59
N PRO A 172 13.76 -32.25 -8.36
CA PRO A 172 12.64 -32.67 -9.20
C PRO A 172 11.25 -32.10 -8.79
N TRP A 173 11.16 -31.17 -7.84
CA TRP A 173 9.87 -30.72 -7.33
C TRP A 173 9.43 -29.39 -7.96
N ARG A 174 8.24 -29.42 -8.59
CA ARG A 174 7.47 -28.28 -9.08
C ARG A 174 6.58 -27.69 -7.99
#